data_AF-A0A6P2BUC5-F1
#
_entry.id   AF-A0A6P2BUC5-F1
#
_cell.length_a   1.000
_cell.length_b   1.000
_cell.length_c   1.000
_cell.angle_alpha   90.00
_cell.angle_beta   90.00
_cell.angle_gamma   90.00
#
_symmetry.space_group_name_H-M   'P 1'
#
loop_
_entity.id
_entity.type
_entity.pdbx_description
1 polymer ?
#
loop_
_entity_poly.entity_id
_entity_poly.type
_entity_poly.pdbx_seq_one_letter_code
_entity_poly.pdbx_strand_id
1 'polypeptide(L)'
;MSSVAGGTLDLDALRQGMEGRDLEAVMSLYADDAEISIVDQRHSPSHPQVLHGRDQIRMFMSDVFGRDITHHVDHIVAGNGTVSFLERCEYPDGSRVLASTVLDVDAGRIVRQEEVQAWDAGMPEPGYRDFAQPDEVRTFEKGRMELIHTPAGDVGRMVLSPGWRWSEHVRPIAGTELCQAAHTGYQLSGRMRIQLADGTTFDAGPGQVGSVPPGHDAWVIGDETVVLLDWAGATNYAQG
;
A
#
# COMPACT_ATOMS: atom_id res chain seq x y z
N MET A 1 32.48 40.00 3.04
CA MET A 1 31.44 38.98 2.83
C MET A 1 31.45 38.12 4.08
N SER A 2 30.46 38.32 4.96
CA SER A 2 30.40 37.64 6.26
C SER A 2 29.92 36.21 6.03
N SER A 3 30.74 35.20 6.34
CA SER A 3 30.28 33.82 6.32
C SER A 3 29.30 33.66 7.49
N VAL A 4 28.03 33.41 7.16
CA VAL A 4 27.08 32.89 8.15
C VAL A 4 27.62 31.52 8.53
N ALA A 5 28.03 31.36 9.79
CA ALA A 5 28.34 30.05 10.35
C ALA A 5 27.03 29.27 10.42
N GLY A 6 26.66 28.58 9.34
CA GLY A 6 25.58 27.63 9.34
C GLY A 6 25.94 26.48 10.28
N GLY A 7 25.13 26.27 11.32
CA GLY A 7 25.33 25.16 12.24
C GLY A 7 25.34 23.82 11.50
N THR A 8 26.14 22.88 11.98
CA THR A 8 26.11 21.49 11.51
C THR A 8 25.06 20.71 12.30
N LEU A 9 24.36 19.78 11.65
CA LEU A 9 23.44 18.87 12.34
C LEU A 9 24.18 18.04 13.39
N ASP A 10 23.58 17.85 14.56
CA ASP A 10 24.11 16.94 15.58
C ASP A 10 23.82 15.48 15.19
N LEU A 11 24.81 14.84 14.56
CA LEU A 11 24.69 13.46 14.07
C LEU A 11 24.63 12.42 15.19
N ASP A 12 25.24 12.72 16.34
CA ASP A 12 25.19 11.81 17.49
C ASP A 12 23.81 11.86 18.14
N ALA A 13 23.22 13.05 18.29
CA ALA A 13 21.84 13.20 18.73
C ALA A 13 20.85 12.57 17.75
N LEU A 14 21.08 12.69 16.43
CA LEU A 14 20.26 12.01 15.41
C LEU A 14 20.28 10.49 15.63
N ARG A 15 21.47 9.88 15.66
CA ARG A 15 21.61 8.43 15.83
C ARG A 15 21.02 7.96 17.15
N GLN A 16 21.40 8.58 18.26
CA GLN A 16 20.92 8.17 19.59
C GLN A 16 19.41 8.36 19.74
N GLY A 17 18.87 9.44 19.16
CA GLY A 17 17.43 9.70 19.16
C GLY A 17 16.64 8.65 18.39
N MET A 18 17.10 8.28 17.19
CA MET A 18 16.45 7.25 16.37
C MET A 18 16.56 5.87 17.02
N GLU A 19 17.76 5.43 17.39
CA GLU A 19 17.99 4.11 18.00
C GLU A 19 17.33 3.97 19.38
N GLY A 20 17.25 5.07 20.13
CA GLY A 20 16.59 5.14 21.43
C GLY A 20 15.08 5.37 21.37
N ARG A 21 14.50 5.62 20.19
CA ARG A 21 13.10 6.04 20.01
C ARG A 21 12.74 7.28 20.84
N ASP A 22 13.69 8.21 20.98
CA ASP A 22 13.51 9.46 21.72
C ASP A 22 12.88 10.53 20.81
N LEU A 23 11.55 10.62 20.90
CA LEU A 23 10.76 11.57 20.11
C LEU A 23 11.22 13.01 20.31
N GLU A 24 11.51 13.45 21.53
CA GLU A 24 11.87 14.85 21.75
C GLU A 24 13.26 15.17 21.23
N ALA A 25 14.22 14.25 21.41
CA ALA A 25 15.56 14.40 20.85
C ALA A 25 15.50 14.50 19.31
N VAL A 26 14.78 13.59 18.64
CA VAL A 26 14.65 13.61 17.18
C VAL A 26 13.90 14.86 16.71
N MET A 27 12.76 15.19 17.34
CA MET A 27 12.02 16.39 16.96
C MET A 27 12.86 17.66 17.18
N SER A 28 13.79 17.69 18.13
CA SER A 28 14.69 18.84 18.32
C SER A 28 15.63 19.10 17.13
N LEU A 29 15.73 18.17 16.17
CA LEU A 29 16.59 18.32 14.99
C LEU A 29 15.85 18.93 13.79
N TYR A 30 14.51 18.87 13.75
CA TYR A 30 13.71 19.36 12.62
C TYR A 30 13.39 20.85 12.69
N ALA A 31 13.47 21.57 11.57
CA ALA A 31 12.91 22.91 11.44
C ALA A 31 11.36 22.88 11.59
N ASP A 32 10.76 24.04 11.86
CA ASP A 32 9.31 24.12 12.10
C ASP A 32 8.50 23.88 10.82
N ASP A 33 9.05 24.28 9.68
CA ASP A 33 8.49 24.16 8.33
C ASP A 33 9.09 22.98 7.53
N ALA A 34 9.75 22.05 8.20
CA ALA A 34 10.39 20.91 7.55
C ALA A 34 9.38 20.03 6.77
N GLU A 35 9.87 19.37 5.73
CA GLU A 35 9.08 18.43 4.92
C GLU A 35 9.71 17.04 4.92
N ILE A 36 8.89 15.99 4.95
CA ILE A 36 9.33 14.61 4.75
C ILE A 36 8.59 14.05 3.53
N SER A 37 9.32 13.41 2.62
CA SER A 37 8.76 12.58 1.56
C SER A 37 9.23 11.13 1.71
N ILE A 38 8.30 10.19 1.66
CA ILE A 38 8.54 8.75 1.86
C ILE A 38 8.02 7.97 0.67
N VAL A 39 8.89 7.15 0.09
CA VAL A 39 8.55 6.12 -0.90
C VAL A 39 8.75 4.75 -0.24
N ASP A 40 7.71 3.94 -0.22
CA ASP A 40 7.69 2.63 0.42
C ASP A 40 6.79 1.64 -0.35
N GLN A 41 6.47 0.49 0.26
CA GLN A 41 5.60 -0.53 -0.33
C GLN A 41 4.13 -0.09 -0.52
N ARG A 42 3.69 1.01 0.11
CA ARG A 42 2.32 1.57 0.05
C ARG A 42 2.26 2.87 -0.75
N HIS A 43 3.37 3.60 -0.84
CA HIS A 43 3.46 4.93 -1.43
C HIS A 43 4.49 4.93 -2.58
N SER A 44 3.98 4.91 -3.81
CA SER A 44 4.81 4.84 -5.02
C SER A 44 5.57 6.14 -5.31
N PRO A 45 6.63 6.12 -6.15
CA PRO A 45 7.35 7.35 -6.54
C PRO A 45 6.48 8.44 -7.19
N SER A 46 5.34 8.09 -7.81
CA SER A 46 4.41 9.06 -8.39
C SER A 46 3.39 9.62 -7.38
N HIS A 47 3.23 8.96 -6.24
CA HIS A 47 2.30 9.33 -5.17
C HIS A 47 2.95 9.00 -3.79
N PRO A 48 4.04 9.68 -3.42
CA PRO A 48 4.71 9.44 -2.14
C PRO A 48 3.87 9.94 -0.96
N GLN A 49 4.15 9.47 0.24
CA GLN A 49 3.64 10.10 1.45
C GLN A 49 4.41 11.39 1.70
N VAL A 50 3.71 12.51 1.88
CA VAL A 50 4.34 13.81 2.17
C VAL A 50 3.80 14.35 3.48
N LEU A 51 4.70 14.72 4.38
CA LEU A 51 4.40 15.32 5.69
C LEU A 51 4.93 16.75 5.71
N HIS A 52 4.08 17.71 6.06
CA HIS A 52 4.43 19.12 6.10
C HIS A 52 4.40 19.68 7.51
N GLY A 53 5.52 20.26 7.91
CA GLY A 53 5.69 20.95 9.17
C GLY A 53 5.79 20.04 10.39
N ARG A 54 6.22 20.65 11.49
CA ARG A 54 6.59 19.95 12.73
C ARG A 54 5.47 19.11 13.34
N ASP A 55 4.21 19.52 13.22
CA ASP A 55 3.07 18.82 13.82
C ASP A 55 2.80 17.48 13.14
N GLN A 56 2.76 17.45 11.80
CA GLN A 56 2.57 16.21 11.04
C GLN A 56 3.74 15.25 11.22
N ILE A 57 4.96 15.79 11.20
CA ILE A 57 6.19 15.01 11.43
C ILE A 57 6.17 14.40 12.83
N ARG A 58 5.79 15.17 13.85
CA ARG A 58 5.69 14.67 15.24
C ARG A 58 4.66 13.56 15.37
N MET A 59 3.49 13.71 14.75
CA MET A 59 2.45 12.66 14.76
C MET A 59 2.98 11.37 14.13
N PHE A 60 3.65 11.48 12.99
CA PHE A 60 4.27 10.34 12.32
C PHE A 60 5.36 9.68 13.18
N MET A 61 6.33 10.46 13.68
CA MET A 61 7.43 9.94 14.50
C MET A 61 6.93 9.33 15.81
N SER A 62 5.90 9.92 16.44
CA SER A 62 5.29 9.36 17.65
C SER A 62 4.63 8.01 17.40
N ASP A 63 3.99 7.83 16.24
CA ASP A 63 3.41 6.55 15.86
C ASP A 63 4.51 5.51 15.59
N VAL A 64 5.56 5.88 14.84
CA VAL A 64 6.70 4.99 14.56
C VAL A 64 7.39 4.55 15.86
N PHE A 65 7.74 5.48 16.75
CA PHE A 65 8.42 5.17 18.01
C PHE A 65 7.51 4.51 19.06
N GLY A 66 6.18 4.60 18.89
CA GLY A 66 5.22 3.86 19.69
C GLY A 66 5.12 2.37 19.33
N ARG A 67 5.65 1.97 18.16
CA ARG A 67 5.69 0.56 17.73
C ARG A 67 6.89 -0.14 18.35
N ASP A 68 6.78 -1.45 18.53
CA ASP A 68 7.87 -2.28 19.05
C ASP A 68 8.89 -2.63 17.96
N ILE A 69 9.53 -1.61 17.40
CA ILE A 69 10.51 -1.71 16.32
C ILE A 69 11.90 -1.43 16.92
N THR A 70 12.88 -2.25 16.54
CA THR A 70 14.29 -1.94 16.80
C THR A 70 14.82 -1.10 15.65
N HIS A 71 15.47 0.02 15.94
CA HIS A 71 16.08 0.93 14.96
C HIS A 71 17.60 0.89 15.10
N HIS A 72 18.31 0.81 13.97
CA HIS A 72 19.78 0.92 13.93
C HIS A 72 20.21 1.83 12.79
N VAL A 73 20.99 2.85 13.10
CA VAL A 73 21.44 3.84 12.11
C VAL A 73 22.90 3.58 11.75
N ASP A 74 23.13 3.32 10.46
CA ASP A 74 24.41 2.96 9.88
C ASP A 74 24.85 3.91 8.77
N HIS A 75 26.13 3.90 8.43
CA HIS A 75 26.69 4.56 7.25
C HIS A 75 26.33 6.05 7.10
N ILE A 76 26.38 6.82 8.20
CA ILE A 76 26.14 8.27 8.17
C ILE A 76 27.26 8.97 7.37
N VAL A 77 26.88 9.73 6.35
CA VAL A 77 27.75 10.58 5.52
C VAL A 77 27.18 11.99 5.53
N ALA A 78 28.01 12.99 5.83
CA ALA A 78 27.59 14.39 5.87
C ALA A 78 28.51 15.27 5.00
N GLY A 79 27.92 16.21 4.26
CA GLY A 79 28.66 17.16 3.45
C GLY A 79 27.74 18.09 2.66
N ASN A 80 28.20 19.34 2.43
CA ASN A 80 27.49 20.34 1.61
C ASN A 80 26.05 20.65 2.05
N GLY A 81 25.77 20.64 3.35
CA GLY A 81 24.41 20.86 3.87
C GLY A 81 23.49 19.66 3.74
N THR A 82 24.01 18.49 3.35
CA THR A 82 23.25 17.25 3.25
C THR A 82 23.81 16.19 4.21
N VAL A 83 22.93 15.38 4.77
CA VAL A 83 23.28 14.18 5.56
C VAL A 83 22.58 12.99 4.93
N SER A 84 23.27 11.87 4.72
CA SER A 84 22.67 10.62 4.27
C SER A 84 23.07 9.49 5.19
N PHE A 85 22.15 8.56 5.45
CA PHE A 85 22.40 7.38 6.28
C PHE A 85 21.50 6.23 5.84
N LEU A 86 21.85 5.04 6.29
CA LEU A 86 20.99 3.87 6.22
C LEU A 86 20.38 3.62 7.60
N GLU A 87 19.11 3.27 7.63
CA GLU A 87 18.44 2.80 8.83
C GLU A 87 17.94 1.38 8.62
N ARG A 88 18.23 0.50 9.58
CA ARG A 88 17.78 -0.89 9.59
C ARG A 88 16.79 -1.05 10.72
N CYS A 89 15.57 -1.43 10.37
CA CYS A 89 14.50 -1.69 11.32
C CYS A 89 14.17 -3.18 11.37
N GLU A 90 13.89 -3.70 12.56
CA GLU A 90 13.40 -5.07 12.77
C GLU A 90 12.13 -5.04 13.63
N TYR A 91 11.08 -5.69 13.12
CA TYR A 91 9.78 -5.86 13.77
C TYR A 91 9.75 -7.13 14.65
N PRO A 92 8.79 -7.25 15.60
CA PRO A 92 8.70 -8.42 16.47
C PRO A 92 8.40 -9.74 15.74
N ASP A 93 7.78 -9.66 14.56
CA ASP A 93 7.52 -10.80 13.68
C ASP A 93 8.76 -11.22 12.85
N GLY A 94 9.88 -10.52 13.01
CA GLY A 94 11.12 -10.74 12.27
C GLY A 94 11.19 -10.02 10.92
N SER A 95 10.15 -9.30 10.51
CA SER A 95 10.17 -8.49 9.28
C SER A 95 11.19 -7.37 9.39
N ARG A 96 11.94 -7.14 8.31
CA ARG A 96 12.96 -6.08 8.27
C ARG A 96 12.61 -4.99 7.28
N VAL A 97 13.11 -3.79 7.58
CA VAL A 97 13.07 -2.64 6.68
C VAL A 97 14.47 -2.06 6.58
N LEU A 98 14.92 -1.79 5.37
CA LEU A 98 16.10 -0.99 5.10
C LEU A 98 15.65 0.33 4.49
N ALA A 99 15.85 1.43 5.22
CA ALA A 99 15.62 2.77 4.73
C ALA A 99 16.94 3.41 4.30
N SER A 100 16.91 4.11 3.16
CA SER A 100 17.95 5.02 2.73
C SER A 100 17.41 6.44 2.81
N THR A 101 18.03 7.24 3.68
CA THR A 101 17.54 8.58 4.01
C THR A 101 18.54 9.63 3.57
N VAL A 102 18.03 10.73 3.03
CA VAL A 102 18.78 11.95 2.71
C VAL A 102 18.09 13.14 3.36
N LEU A 103 18.86 13.92 4.11
CA LEU A 103 18.41 15.11 4.83
C LEU A 103 19.07 16.34 4.22
N ASP A 104 18.28 17.35 3.88
CA ASP A 104 18.79 18.70 3.66
C ASP A 104 18.75 19.46 5.00
N VAL A 105 19.88 20.09 5.33
CA VAL A 105 20.13 20.76 6.61
C VAL A 105 20.41 22.23 6.37
N ASP A 106 19.65 23.09 7.04
CA ASP A 106 19.90 24.52 7.12
C ASP A 106 20.03 24.96 8.58
N ALA A 107 21.03 25.79 8.87
CA ALA A 107 21.34 26.27 10.23
C ALA A 107 21.36 25.17 11.32
N GLY A 108 21.80 23.95 10.97
CA GLY A 108 21.87 22.80 11.89
C GLY A 108 20.53 22.10 12.12
N ARG A 109 19.49 22.43 11.36
CA ARG A 109 18.14 21.84 11.43
C ARG A 109 17.79 21.15 10.12
N ILE A 110 17.08 20.03 10.22
CA ILE A 110 16.55 19.30 9.07
C ILE A 110 15.39 20.12 8.49
N VAL A 111 15.54 20.59 7.26
CA VAL A 111 14.48 21.31 6.52
C VAL A 111 13.77 20.39 5.53
N ARG A 112 14.41 19.29 5.12
CA ARG A 112 13.81 18.31 4.21
C ARG A 112 14.39 16.93 4.47
N GLN A 113 13.54 15.91 4.43
CA GLN A 113 13.92 14.50 4.47
C GLN A 113 13.31 13.78 3.26
N GLU A 114 14.14 13.03 2.56
CA GLU A 114 13.76 12.09 1.51
C GLU A 114 14.13 10.69 1.96
N GLU A 115 13.16 9.79 1.95
CA GLU A 115 13.33 8.44 2.45
C GLU A 115 12.78 7.41 1.46
N VAL A 116 13.60 6.41 1.14
CA VAL A 116 13.18 5.24 0.38
C VAL A 116 13.32 4.00 1.25
N GLN A 117 12.22 3.28 1.43
CA GLN A 117 12.17 2.09 2.26
C GLN A 117 12.05 0.83 1.40
N ALA A 118 12.98 -0.10 1.60
CA ALA A 118 12.88 -1.47 1.13
C ALA A 118 12.41 -2.35 2.29
N TRP A 119 11.24 -2.94 2.15
CA TRP A 119 10.68 -3.87 3.12
C TRP A 119 11.02 -5.29 2.71
N ASP A 120 11.18 -6.19 3.69
CA ASP A 120 10.93 -7.61 3.48
C ASP A 120 9.46 -7.72 3.08
N ALA A 121 9.18 -7.59 1.77
CA ALA A 121 7.84 -7.57 1.23
C ALA A 121 7.07 -8.74 1.81
N GLY A 122 6.04 -8.45 2.62
CA GLY A 122 5.46 -9.35 3.62
C GLY A 122 5.69 -10.80 3.28
N MET A 123 6.80 -11.35 3.80
CA MET A 123 7.23 -12.69 3.45
C MET A 123 6.04 -13.58 3.77
N PRO A 124 5.53 -14.35 2.79
CA PRO A 124 4.34 -15.13 3.01
C PRO A 124 4.59 -16.01 4.24
N GLU A 125 3.75 -15.86 5.26
CA GLU A 125 3.74 -16.77 6.39
C GLU A 125 3.73 -18.20 5.84
N PRO A 126 4.65 -19.08 6.28
CA PRO A 126 4.74 -20.42 5.74
C PRO A 126 3.42 -21.17 6.00
N GLY A 127 2.63 -21.36 4.95
CA GLY A 127 1.32 -21.99 5.08
C GLY A 127 0.49 -21.90 3.79
N TYR A 128 -0.55 -22.72 3.75
CA TYR A 128 -1.57 -22.65 2.70
C TYR A 128 -2.88 -22.17 3.33
N ARG A 129 -3.59 -21.31 2.60
CA ARG A 129 -4.94 -20.86 2.95
C ARG A 129 -5.95 -21.50 1.99
N ASP A 130 -7.17 -21.69 2.45
CA ASP A 130 -8.24 -22.33 1.68
C ASP A 130 -9.50 -21.46 1.71
N PHE A 131 -10.14 -21.27 0.55
CA PHE A 131 -11.45 -20.61 0.44
C PHE A 131 -12.59 -21.45 1.04
N ALA A 132 -12.33 -22.65 1.54
CA ALA A 132 -13.23 -23.33 2.47
C ALA A 132 -13.35 -22.59 3.82
N GLN A 133 -12.37 -21.75 4.16
CA GLN A 133 -12.35 -20.89 5.35
C GLN A 133 -11.91 -19.47 4.96
N PRO A 134 -12.75 -18.73 4.22
CA PRO A 134 -12.43 -17.36 3.84
C PRO A 134 -12.45 -16.43 5.06
N ASP A 135 -11.66 -15.36 5.00
CA ASP A 135 -11.62 -14.32 6.04
C ASP A 135 -12.89 -13.47 6.02
N GLU A 136 -13.42 -13.20 4.83
CA GLU A 136 -14.66 -12.43 4.63
C GLU A 136 -15.51 -13.06 3.52
N VAL A 137 -16.84 -13.01 3.66
CA VAL A 137 -17.79 -13.37 2.61
C VAL A 137 -18.80 -12.24 2.40
N ARG A 138 -18.82 -11.68 1.19
CA ARG A 138 -19.81 -10.68 0.74
C ARG A 138 -20.83 -11.38 -0.16
N THR A 139 -22.10 -11.36 0.23
CA THR A 139 -23.20 -11.98 -0.56
C THR A 139 -24.07 -10.92 -1.23
N PHE A 140 -24.50 -11.19 -2.46
CA PHE A 140 -25.41 -10.34 -3.22
C PHE A 140 -26.33 -11.21 -4.07
N GLU A 141 -27.31 -10.60 -4.73
CA GLU A 141 -28.25 -11.37 -5.55
C GLU A 141 -27.49 -12.13 -6.66
N LYS A 142 -27.76 -13.44 -6.78
CA LYS A 142 -27.09 -14.36 -7.71
C LYS A 142 -25.57 -14.47 -7.58
N GLY A 143 -24.96 -14.07 -6.47
CA GLY A 143 -23.54 -14.31 -6.30
C GLY A 143 -22.97 -14.03 -4.92
N ARG A 144 -21.69 -14.36 -4.77
CA ARG A 144 -20.91 -14.03 -3.59
C ARG A 144 -19.45 -13.81 -3.96
N MET A 145 -18.76 -13.03 -3.13
CA MET A 145 -17.32 -12.84 -3.13
C MET A 145 -16.79 -13.38 -1.80
N GLU A 146 -15.82 -14.27 -1.85
CA GLU A 146 -15.10 -14.79 -0.69
C GLU A 146 -13.67 -14.24 -0.73
N LEU A 147 -13.14 -13.78 0.38
CA LEU A 147 -11.85 -13.06 0.44
C LEU A 147 -10.88 -13.77 1.37
N ILE A 148 -9.62 -13.84 0.96
CA ILE A 148 -8.50 -14.19 1.83
C ILE A 148 -7.55 -12.99 1.81
N HIS A 149 -7.24 -12.47 2.99
CA HIS A 149 -6.30 -11.37 3.16
C HIS A 149 -4.87 -11.92 3.13
N THR A 150 -4.02 -11.34 2.29
CA THR A 150 -2.59 -11.71 2.23
C THR A 150 -1.71 -10.46 2.28
N PRO A 151 -0.44 -10.60 2.71
CA PRO A 151 0.50 -9.48 2.68
C PRO A 151 0.74 -8.93 1.27
N ALA A 152 0.53 -9.74 0.22
CA ALA A 152 0.66 -9.35 -1.18
C ALA A 152 -0.62 -8.71 -1.76
N GLY A 153 -1.67 -8.53 -0.95
CA GLY A 153 -3.00 -8.08 -1.37
C GLY A 153 -4.08 -9.14 -1.20
N ASP A 154 -5.34 -8.76 -1.30
CA ASP A 154 -6.45 -9.69 -1.14
C ASP A 154 -6.59 -10.60 -2.35
N VAL A 155 -6.91 -11.87 -2.10
CA VAL A 155 -7.33 -12.81 -3.14
C VAL A 155 -8.82 -13.07 -2.97
N GLY A 156 -9.61 -12.70 -3.98
CA GLY A 156 -11.05 -12.91 -4.02
C GLY A 156 -11.41 -14.14 -4.84
N ARG A 157 -12.38 -14.94 -4.38
CA ARG A 157 -13.10 -15.95 -5.17
C ARG A 157 -14.53 -15.47 -5.39
N MET A 158 -14.87 -15.14 -6.63
CA MET A 158 -16.25 -14.84 -7.00
C MET A 158 -16.96 -16.09 -7.47
N VAL A 159 -18.20 -16.27 -7.01
CA VAL A 159 -19.11 -17.33 -7.47
C VAL A 159 -20.40 -16.68 -7.93
N LEU A 160 -20.70 -16.79 -9.22
CA LEU A 160 -21.77 -16.06 -9.89
C LEU A 160 -22.70 -17.03 -10.62
N SER A 161 -23.96 -17.04 -10.22
CA SER A 161 -24.98 -17.93 -10.77
C SER A 161 -25.44 -17.46 -12.16
N PRO A 162 -26.01 -18.37 -12.98
CA PRO A 162 -26.64 -18.01 -14.25
C PRO A 162 -27.62 -16.84 -14.15
N GLY A 163 -27.52 -15.94 -15.13
CA GLY A 163 -28.28 -14.69 -15.17
C GLY A 163 -27.77 -13.60 -14.23
N TRP A 164 -26.63 -13.78 -13.56
CA TRP A 164 -25.97 -12.68 -12.86
C TRP A 164 -25.43 -11.65 -13.86
N ARG A 165 -25.57 -10.37 -13.49
CA ARG A 165 -25.05 -9.19 -14.21
C ARG A 165 -24.69 -8.10 -13.22
N TRP A 166 -23.52 -7.50 -13.34
CA TRP A 166 -23.00 -6.49 -12.42
C TRP A 166 -23.94 -5.29 -12.29
N SER A 167 -24.39 -4.72 -13.43
CA SER A 167 -25.27 -3.55 -13.46
C SER A 167 -26.64 -3.75 -12.81
N GLU A 168 -27.08 -5.01 -12.65
CA GLU A 168 -28.37 -5.34 -12.05
C GLU A 168 -28.20 -5.72 -10.58
N HIS A 169 -27.21 -6.54 -10.26
CA HIS A 169 -27.12 -7.21 -8.96
C HIS A 169 -26.10 -6.57 -8.00
N VAL A 170 -25.17 -5.75 -8.50
CA VAL A 170 -24.10 -5.13 -7.69
C VAL A 170 -24.15 -3.61 -7.73
N ARG A 171 -24.56 -2.99 -8.84
CA ARG A 171 -24.79 -1.53 -8.94
C ARG A 171 -25.57 -0.94 -7.76
N PRO A 172 -26.68 -1.56 -7.25
CA PRO A 172 -27.41 -1.00 -6.12
C PRO A 172 -26.59 -0.92 -4.82
N ILE A 173 -25.55 -1.75 -4.69
CA ILE A 173 -24.64 -1.79 -3.55
C ILE A 173 -23.48 -0.82 -3.77
N ALA A 174 -22.87 -0.87 -4.96
CA ALA A 174 -21.66 -0.10 -5.28
C ALA A 174 -21.93 1.39 -5.60
N GLY A 175 -23.19 1.80 -5.79
CA GLY A 175 -23.56 3.20 -6.03
C GLY A 175 -23.03 3.82 -7.34
N THR A 176 -22.48 3.01 -8.25
CA THR A 176 -21.82 3.44 -9.48
C THR A 176 -22.49 2.83 -10.71
N GLU A 177 -22.47 3.52 -11.85
CA GLU A 177 -23.11 3.01 -13.07
C GLU A 177 -22.40 1.78 -13.65
N LEU A 178 -21.07 1.74 -13.57
CA LEU A 178 -20.23 0.63 -14.02
C LEU A 178 -19.25 0.24 -12.92
N CYS A 179 -18.75 -0.99 -12.95
CA CYS A 179 -17.74 -1.44 -12.03
C CYS A 179 -16.48 -0.58 -12.17
N GLN A 180 -16.04 0.02 -11.06
CA GLN A 180 -14.83 0.85 -11.00
C GLN A 180 -13.62 0.10 -10.42
N ALA A 181 -13.79 -1.17 -10.02
CA ALA A 181 -12.67 -1.99 -9.61
C ALA A 181 -11.87 -2.44 -10.84
N ALA A 182 -10.55 -2.37 -10.76
CA ALA A 182 -9.68 -3.02 -11.73
C ALA A 182 -9.58 -4.50 -11.36
N HIS A 183 -9.84 -5.40 -12.29
CA HIS A 183 -9.78 -6.84 -12.03
C HIS A 183 -8.57 -7.45 -12.74
N THR A 184 -7.87 -8.36 -12.05
CA THR A 184 -6.90 -9.26 -12.67
C THR A 184 -7.19 -10.64 -12.18
N GLY A 185 -7.68 -11.50 -13.07
CA GLY A 185 -8.30 -12.74 -12.63
C GLY A 185 -8.06 -13.94 -13.53
N TYR A 186 -8.36 -15.10 -12.96
CA TYR A 186 -8.29 -16.42 -13.60
C TYR A 186 -9.67 -17.07 -13.54
N GLN A 187 -10.19 -17.46 -14.70
CA GLN A 187 -11.51 -18.07 -14.80
C GLN A 187 -11.42 -19.58 -14.56
N LEU A 188 -12.04 -20.07 -13.49
CA LEU A 188 -12.05 -21.50 -13.14
C LEU A 188 -13.16 -22.25 -13.88
N SER A 189 -14.37 -21.69 -13.90
CA SER A 189 -15.55 -22.32 -14.52
C SER A 189 -16.49 -21.29 -15.12
N GLY A 190 -17.42 -21.75 -15.96
CA GLY A 190 -18.40 -20.90 -16.63
C GLY A 190 -17.78 -19.86 -17.57
N ARG A 191 -18.63 -19.04 -18.18
CA ARG A 191 -18.22 -17.98 -19.09
C ARG A 191 -18.83 -16.64 -18.68
N MET A 192 -18.05 -15.58 -18.83
CA MET A 192 -18.50 -14.21 -18.63
C MET A 192 -18.36 -13.40 -19.91
N ARG A 193 -19.33 -12.52 -20.16
CA ARG A 193 -19.20 -11.40 -21.09
C ARG A 193 -18.77 -10.19 -20.29
N ILE A 194 -17.80 -9.46 -20.82
CA ILE A 194 -17.38 -8.15 -20.31
C ILE A 194 -17.71 -7.12 -21.38
N GLN A 195 -18.23 -5.97 -20.96
CA GLN A 195 -18.46 -4.80 -21.80
C GLN A 195 -17.85 -3.56 -21.16
N LEU A 196 -16.89 -2.94 -21.85
CA LEU A 196 -16.29 -1.69 -21.42
C LEU A 196 -17.22 -0.50 -21.74
N ALA A 197 -16.95 0.65 -21.11
CA ALA A 197 -17.71 1.88 -21.32
C ALA A 197 -17.76 2.37 -22.79
N ASP A 198 -16.74 2.06 -23.59
CA ASP A 198 -16.68 2.38 -25.03
C ASP A 198 -17.47 1.40 -25.92
N GLY A 199 -18.10 0.39 -25.31
CA GLY A 199 -18.85 -0.66 -25.99
C GLY A 199 -18.01 -1.86 -26.43
N THR A 200 -16.68 -1.84 -26.25
CA THR A 200 -15.82 -3.00 -26.52
C THR A 200 -16.28 -4.18 -25.69
N THR A 201 -16.42 -5.35 -26.31
CA THR A 201 -16.82 -6.57 -25.61
C THR A 201 -15.87 -7.73 -25.86
N PHE A 202 -15.70 -8.56 -24.84
CA PHE A 202 -14.95 -9.81 -24.93
C PHE A 202 -15.47 -10.82 -23.91
N ASP A 203 -15.12 -12.09 -24.14
CA ASP A 203 -15.51 -13.20 -23.27
C ASP A 203 -14.31 -13.72 -22.48
N ALA A 204 -14.56 -14.09 -21.23
CA ALA A 204 -13.69 -14.91 -20.43
C ALA A 204 -14.32 -16.29 -20.22
N GLY A 205 -13.52 -17.34 -20.36
CA GLY A 205 -13.91 -18.74 -20.17
C GLY A 205 -12.81 -19.53 -19.46
N PRO A 206 -13.08 -20.80 -19.10
CA PRO A 206 -12.22 -21.56 -18.20
C PRO A 206 -10.77 -21.66 -18.69
N GLY A 207 -9.81 -21.48 -17.77
CA GLY A 207 -8.38 -21.54 -18.07
C GLY A 207 -7.77 -20.22 -18.57
N GLN A 208 -8.58 -19.18 -18.77
CA GLN A 208 -8.09 -17.87 -19.22
C GLN A 208 -7.71 -16.98 -18.04
N VAL A 209 -6.59 -16.26 -18.20
CA VAL A 209 -6.16 -15.16 -17.32
C VAL A 209 -6.39 -13.86 -18.07
N GLY A 210 -6.95 -12.85 -17.40
CA GLY A 210 -7.23 -11.55 -18.02
C GLY A 210 -7.16 -10.40 -17.03
N SER A 211 -7.07 -9.19 -17.59
CA SER A 211 -7.21 -7.95 -16.84
C SER A 211 -8.37 -7.14 -17.41
N VAL A 212 -9.20 -6.58 -16.52
CA VAL A 212 -10.34 -5.75 -16.88
C VAL A 212 -10.17 -4.38 -16.19
N PRO A 213 -10.04 -3.29 -16.96
CA PRO A 213 -9.87 -1.96 -16.38
C PRO A 213 -11.18 -1.46 -15.72
N PRO A 214 -11.11 -0.46 -14.83
CA PRO A 214 -12.30 0.25 -14.35
C PRO A 214 -13.19 0.76 -15.50
N GLY A 215 -14.49 0.83 -15.25
CA GLY A 215 -15.48 1.29 -16.24
C GLY A 215 -15.99 0.16 -17.14
N HIS A 216 -16.52 -0.91 -16.54
CA HIS A 216 -17.12 -2.02 -17.28
C HIS A 216 -18.38 -2.59 -16.60
N ASP A 217 -19.19 -3.27 -17.40
CA ASP A 217 -20.24 -4.18 -16.93
C ASP A 217 -19.83 -5.62 -17.28
N ALA A 218 -20.38 -6.59 -16.55
CA ALA A 218 -20.09 -7.99 -16.79
C ALA A 218 -21.26 -8.88 -16.41
N TRP A 219 -21.42 -10.01 -17.11
CA TRP A 219 -22.51 -10.95 -16.84
C TRP A 219 -22.14 -12.39 -17.22
N VAL A 220 -22.80 -13.33 -16.55
CA VAL A 220 -22.67 -14.77 -16.83
C VAL A 220 -23.35 -15.10 -18.17
N ILE A 221 -22.66 -15.85 -19.02
CA ILE A 221 -23.20 -16.39 -20.27
C ILE A 221 -23.48 -17.88 -20.08
N GLY A 222 -24.71 -18.29 -20.42
CA GLY A 222 -25.12 -19.69 -20.35
C GLY A 222 -25.69 -20.08 -18.99
N ASP A 223 -25.67 -21.37 -18.72
CA ASP A 223 -26.26 -22.03 -17.55
C ASP A 223 -25.23 -22.59 -16.55
N GLU A 224 -23.94 -22.44 -16.85
CA GLU A 224 -22.86 -22.83 -15.95
C GLU A 224 -22.51 -21.69 -14.98
N THR A 225 -22.45 -22.01 -13.70
CA THR A 225 -21.97 -21.08 -12.66
C THR A 225 -20.53 -20.66 -12.96
N VAL A 226 -20.29 -19.35 -12.94
CA VAL A 226 -18.96 -18.80 -13.04
C VAL A 226 -18.27 -18.86 -11.68
N VAL A 227 -17.05 -19.38 -11.68
CA VAL A 227 -16.09 -19.24 -10.58
C VAL A 227 -14.84 -18.60 -11.14
N LEU A 228 -14.36 -17.52 -10.51
CA LEU A 228 -13.10 -16.88 -10.87
C LEU A 228 -12.34 -16.44 -9.61
N LEU A 229 -11.02 -16.38 -9.74
CA LEU A 229 -10.13 -15.79 -8.74
C LEU A 229 -9.68 -14.41 -9.21
N ASP A 230 -9.54 -13.47 -8.28
CA ASP A 230 -9.12 -12.09 -8.54
C ASP A 230 -8.08 -11.62 -7.50
N TRP A 231 -6.99 -11.00 -7.97
CA TRP A 231 -5.88 -10.51 -7.15
C TRP A 231 -5.78 -8.97 -7.10
N ALA A 232 -6.50 -8.24 -7.96
CA ALA A 232 -6.37 -6.78 -8.07
C ALA A 232 -7.65 -6.03 -7.68
N GLY A 233 -8.81 -6.64 -7.92
CA GLY A 233 -10.12 -6.01 -7.66
C GLY A 233 -10.73 -6.39 -6.32
N ALA A 234 -10.17 -7.40 -5.64
CA ALA A 234 -10.78 -8.02 -4.46
C ALA A 234 -10.97 -7.05 -3.28
N THR A 235 -9.98 -6.20 -3.00
CA THR A 235 -10.00 -5.27 -1.86
C THR A 235 -11.17 -4.28 -1.90
N ASN A 236 -11.48 -3.73 -3.07
CA ASN A 236 -12.50 -2.66 -3.23
C ASN A 236 -13.83 -3.14 -3.84
N TYR A 237 -13.98 -4.43 -4.14
CA TYR A 237 -15.19 -4.94 -4.81
C TYR A 237 -16.40 -5.04 -3.87
N ALA A 238 -17.51 -4.42 -4.24
CA ALA A 238 -18.78 -4.43 -3.48
C ALA A 238 -18.70 -3.82 -2.07
N GLN A 239 -17.92 -2.75 -1.90
CA GLN A 239 -17.99 -1.86 -0.73
C GLN A 239 -18.80 -0.59 -1.07
N GLY A 240 -19.45 -0.02 -0.06
CA GLY A 240 -20.08 1.30 -0.08
C GLY A 240 -19.48 2.20 0.97
#